data_AF-A0A952W4S5-F1
#
_entry.id   AF-A0A952W4S5-F1
#
_cell.length_a   1.000
_cell.length_b   1.000
_cell.length_c   1.000
_cell.angle_alpha   90.00
_cell.angle_beta   90.00
_cell.angle_gamma   90.00
#
_symmetry.space_group_name_H-M   'P 1'
#
loop_
_entity.id
_entity.type
_entity.pdbx_description
1 polymer ?
#
loop_
_entity_poly.entity_id
_entity_poly.type
_entity_poly.pdbx_seq_one_letter_code
_entity_poly.pdbx_strand_id
1 'polypeptide(L)'
;MNTTLSIARCGGLALIAGLALASGCRSARPVDTNLASDRDARYAAAYPIREPSRRILIDGKMDDWARDVIAVADADYVYVRFMVVNAVPTVLQHGGDTLHLMLDIDGNALTGQSRMSPTAAQGMGIDLEIQFSPPSGDGKTVRPGVAVYVLGNDGSRKRVSHAAVDFHFLPTHASEWYETRISRHALTALMPAPDVEADASAVEIVSTAPMRAFGGGIFMISDPAGEIIGGSDPFTFGLPPIASGPPVSNLVIPPRRGDVIRAMTYNVERSAHLTNPEPFVRVLSALEPDIILFQEWDGATREDITQWLTTHLGGTWYAVSMPRQGVAIASPHEIIETDTQPLEAVGQTSPVRYVGAVIRTPIRDTVAATVHLKCCGFPGSTEDHRRMAEAAAVRDRMATIMPTWPTVRLLAGDMNLVGTPDPLHIIRQGLDGDGSALAVSMPIVLGDAAMYTWNDDDNNFSPGRLDYALYGDSNTDVINAFVLDTRRLSDASLRWSGLERGDTAASDHLPIVIDLRPR
;
A
#
# COMPACT_ATOMS: atom_id res chain seq x y z
N MET A 1 39.82 -49.40 -21.39
CA MET A 1 40.63 -48.20 -21.68
C MET A 1 39.73 -46.99 -21.52
N ASN A 2 40.23 -46.00 -20.79
CA ASN A 2 39.51 -44.89 -20.16
C ASN A 2 38.68 -44.02 -21.12
N THR A 3 37.47 -43.66 -20.68
CA THR A 3 36.91 -42.31 -20.87
C THR A 3 35.83 -42.04 -19.82
N THR A 4 36.20 -41.29 -18.81
CA THR A 4 35.32 -40.65 -17.82
C THR A 4 34.76 -39.36 -18.45
N LEU A 5 33.44 -39.20 -18.52
CA LEU A 5 32.81 -37.91 -18.82
C LEU A 5 32.15 -37.37 -17.55
N SER A 6 32.63 -36.20 -17.15
CA SER A 6 32.18 -35.38 -16.02
C SER A 6 30.81 -34.74 -16.34
N ILE A 7 29.87 -34.84 -15.41
CA ILE A 7 28.64 -34.03 -15.38
C ILE A 7 28.93 -32.82 -14.49
N ALA A 8 29.22 -31.68 -15.10
CA ALA A 8 29.31 -30.40 -14.41
C ALA A 8 27.91 -29.81 -14.23
N ARG A 9 27.51 -29.61 -12.98
CA ARG A 9 26.35 -28.80 -12.58
C ARG A 9 26.61 -27.34 -12.97
N CYS A 10 25.82 -26.79 -13.89
CA CYS A 10 25.72 -25.35 -14.06
C CYS A 10 24.81 -24.76 -12.98
N GLY A 11 25.40 -24.08 -12.01
CA GLY A 11 24.68 -23.10 -11.20
C GLY A 11 24.62 -21.79 -11.97
N GLY A 12 23.41 -21.35 -12.33
CA GLY A 12 23.20 -20.01 -12.87
C GLY A 12 23.13 -19.01 -11.73
N LEU A 13 24.21 -18.26 -11.51
CA LEU A 13 24.13 -16.95 -10.84
C LEU A 13 23.56 -15.96 -11.85
N ALA A 14 22.37 -15.43 -11.58
CA ALA A 14 21.90 -14.22 -12.24
C ALA A 14 22.60 -13.02 -11.56
N LEU A 15 23.62 -12.47 -12.21
CA LEU A 15 24.26 -11.23 -11.80
C LEU A 15 23.34 -10.08 -12.25
N ILE A 16 22.74 -9.36 -11.31
CA ILE A 16 21.97 -8.15 -11.58
C ILE A 16 22.96 -6.98 -11.50
N ALA A 17 23.20 -6.30 -12.63
CA ALA A 17 23.91 -5.03 -12.67
C ALA A 17 22.93 -3.98 -13.20
N GLY A 18 22.29 -3.25 -12.29
CA GLY A 18 21.31 -2.20 -12.62
C GLY A 18 21.92 -0.81 -12.49
N LEU A 19 22.14 -0.12 -13.62
CA LEU A 19 22.28 1.33 -13.64
C LEU A 19 20.87 1.97 -13.57
N ALA A 20 20.64 2.85 -12.60
CA ALA A 20 19.63 3.89 -12.75
C ALA A 20 20.27 5.01 -13.59
N LEU A 21 19.63 5.40 -14.69
CA LEU A 21 20.07 6.52 -15.51
C LEU A 21 18.91 7.50 -15.66
N ALA A 22 19.11 8.74 -15.25
CA ALA A 22 18.47 9.86 -15.91
C ALA A 22 19.21 10.10 -17.24
N SER A 23 18.48 10.43 -18.30
CA SER A 23 19.00 10.47 -19.66
C SER A 23 19.88 11.71 -19.92
N GLY A 24 21.17 11.49 -20.21
CA GLY A 24 22.06 12.51 -20.77
C GLY A 24 23.50 12.03 -21.02
N CYS A 25 23.89 11.75 -22.27
CA CYS A 25 25.26 11.33 -22.62
C CYS A 25 26.25 12.51 -22.77
N ARG A 26 27.41 12.48 -22.08
CA ARG A 26 28.80 12.39 -22.62
C ARG A 26 29.89 12.86 -21.64
N SER A 27 31.11 12.42 -21.96
CA SER A 27 32.36 12.33 -21.19
C SER A 27 32.98 13.62 -20.63
N ALA A 28 33.73 13.41 -19.54
CA ALA A 28 34.54 14.32 -18.73
C ALA A 28 35.48 15.29 -19.48
N ARG A 29 35.46 16.55 -19.03
CA ARG A 29 36.58 17.53 -18.99
C ARG A 29 36.34 18.54 -17.83
N PRO A 30 37.39 19.24 -17.34
CA PRO A 30 37.37 19.89 -16.04
C PRO A 30 36.40 21.07 -15.98
N VAL A 31 35.75 21.24 -14.82
CA VAL A 31 34.66 22.19 -14.58
C VAL A 31 35.19 23.62 -14.48
N ASP A 32 34.72 24.47 -15.38
CA ASP A 32 34.83 25.92 -15.33
C ASP A 32 33.59 26.46 -14.58
N THR A 33 33.79 27.15 -13.46
CA THR A 33 32.74 27.46 -12.47
C THR A 33 31.66 28.43 -12.99
N ASN A 34 31.93 29.13 -14.09
CA ASN A 34 30.97 30.03 -14.74
C ASN A 34 29.95 29.29 -15.65
N LEU A 35 30.27 28.07 -16.11
CA LEU A 35 29.35 27.24 -16.92
C LEU A 35 28.30 26.50 -16.09
N ALA A 36 28.52 26.33 -14.78
CA ALA A 36 27.55 25.69 -13.88
C ALA A 36 26.28 26.54 -13.73
N SER A 37 26.43 27.86 -13.52
CA SER A 37 25.29 28.79 -13.40
C SER A 37 24.42 28.86 -14.67
N ASP A 38 25.05 28.79 -15.85
CA ASP A 38 24.35 28.85 -17.14
C ASP A 38 23.73 27.49 -17.53
N ARG A 39 24.29 26.37 -17.01
CA ARG A 39 23.70 25.03 -17.11
C ARG A 39 22.48 24.90 -16.20
N ASP A 40 22.55 25.39 -14.97
CA ASP A 40 21.46 25.30 -13.99
C ASP A 40 20.27 26.19 -14.42
N ALA A 41 20.54 27.36 -15.02
CA ALA A 41 19.50 28.21 -15.63
C ALA A 41 18.85 27.55 -16.87
N ARG A 42 19.63 26.84 -17.71
CA ARG A 42 19.10 26.09 -18.85
C ARG A 42 18.35 24.82 -18.43
N TYR A 43 18.74 24.20 -17.31
CA TYR A 43 18.05 23.05 -16.73
C TYR A 43 16.71 23.46 -16.12
N ALA A 44 16.67 24.56 -15.36
CA ALA A 44 15.43 25.14 -14.84
C ALA A 44 14.46 25.60 -15.96
N ALA A 45 15.00 26.05 -17.12
CA ALA A 45 14.20 26.42 -18.29
C ALA A 45 13.72 25.21 -19.12
N ALA A 46 14.43 24.09 -19.09
CA ALA A 46 14.06 22.85 -19.79
C ALA A 46 13.09 21.98 -18.97
N TYR A 47 13.14 22.08 -17.64
CA TYR A 47 12.33 21.31 -16.68
C TYR A 47 11.64 22.25 -15.68
N PRO A 48 10.60 22.99 -16.09
CA PRO A 48 9.90 23.89 -15.19
C PRO A 48 9.26 23.10 -14.03
N ILE A 49 9.55 23.50 -12.80
CA ILE A 49 8.84 23.05 -11.60
C ILE A 49 7.38 23.45 -11.79
N ARG A 50 6.53 22.50 -12.12
CA ARG A 50 5.09 22.71 -12.21
C ARG A 50 4.48 22.32 -10.88
N GLU A 51 3.81 23.26 -10.24
CA GLU A 51 2.80 22.96 -9.23
C GLU A 51 1.92 21.82 -9.77
N PRO A 52 1.83 20.68 -9.10
CA PRO A 52 0.94 19.63 -9.54
C PRO A 52 -0.49 20.19 -9.49
N SER A 53 -1.11 20.32 -10.66
CA SER A 53 -2.49 20.79 -10.79
C SER A 53 -3.54 19.86 -10.12
N ARG A 54 -3.08 18.75 -9.53
CA ARG A 54 -3.84 17.69 -8.87
C ARG A 54 -3.05 17.20 -7.65
N ARG A 55 -3.75 16.91 -6.55
CA ARG A 55 -3.20 16.23 -5.38
C ARG A 55 -2.68 14.86 -5.79
N ILE A 56 -1.47 14.49 -5.36
CA ILE A 56 -0.91 13.14 -5.58
C ILE A 56 -1.68 12.14 -4.72
N LEU A 57 -2.11 11.04 -5.33
CA LEU A 57 -2.75 9.92 -4.68
C LEU A 57 -1.80 8.72 -4.68
N ILE A 58 -1.45 8.23 -3.50
CA ILE A 58 -0.70 6.98 -3.36
C ILE A 58 -1.68 5.82 -3.60
N ASP A 59 -1.85 5.42 -4.85
CA ASP A 59 -2.77 4.33 -5.26
C ASP A 59 -2.11 3.25 -6.14
N GLY A 60 -0.80 3.38 -6.37
CA GLY A 60 0.01 2.51 -7.22
C GLY A 60 -0.09 2.84 -8.70
N LYS A 61 -0.78 3.92 -9.09
CA LYS A 61 -0.86 4.43 -10.45
C LYS A 61 -0.05 5.71 -10.58
N MET A 62 0.46 5.95 -11.79
CA MET A 62 1.31 7.12 -12.07
C MET A 62 0.56 8.17 -12.92
N ASP A 63 -0.77 8.09 -12.98
CA ASP A 63 -1.60 8.86 -13.93
C ASP A 63 -1.82 10.32 -13.52
N ASP A 64 -1.68 10.61 -12.24
CA ASP A 64 -1.73 11.93 -11.60
C ASP A 64 -0.37 12.63 -11.58
N TRP A 65 0.71 11.89 -11.79
CA TRP A 65 2.06 12.43 -11.89
C TRP A 65 2.35 13.05 -13.26
N ALA A 66 2.87 14.28 -13.28
CA ALA A 66 3.40 14.87 -14.50
C ALA A 66 4.64 14.09 -14.99
N ARG A 67 4.73 13.80 -16.30
CA ARG A 67 5.72 12.87 -16.89
C ARG A 67 7.18 13.10 -16.51
N ASP A 68 7.60 14.33 -16.27
CA ASP A 68 9.01 14.68 -15.99
C ASP A 68 9.26 15.06 -14.52
N VAL A 69 8.31 14.75 -13.64
CA VAL A 69 8.39 15.08 -12.20
C VAL A 69 8.72 13.82 -11.42
N ILE A 70 9.76 13.84 -10.58
CA ILE A 70 10.17 12.69 -9.74
C ILE A 70 9.66 12.85 -8.31
N ALA A 71 9.70 14.08 -7.79
CA ALA A 71 9.26 14.40 -6.45
C ALA A 71 8.50 15.72 -6.41
N VAL A 72 7.51 15.79 -5.52
CA VAL A 72 6.74 17.00 -5.19
C VAL A 72 6.45 17.01 -3.70
N ALA A 73 6.17 18.17 -3.13
CA ALA A 73 5.74 18.27 -1.75
C ALA A 73 4.50 19.17 -1.65
N ASP A 74 3.63 18.85 -0.70
CA ASP A 74 2.59 19.76 -0.23
C ASP A 74 2.89 20.17 1.22
N ALA A 75 1.93 20.81 1.89
CA ALA A 75 2.11 21.31 3.26
C ALA A 75 2.34 20.19 4.30
N ASP A 76 2.05 18.93 3.98
CA ASP A 76 2.04 17.81 4.92
C ASP A 76 3.02 16.69 4.53
N TYR A 77 3.22 16.47 3.23
CA TYR A 77 3.93 15.31 2.70
C TYR A 77 4.95 15.67 1.62
N VAL A 78 6.00 14.87 1.56
CA VAL A 78 6.86 14.72 0.38
C VAL A 78 6.45 13.45 -0.34
N TYR A 79 6.22 13.56 -1.64
CA TYR A 79 5.88 12.47 -2.54
C TYR A 79 7.03 12.21 -3.48
N VAL A 80 7.36 10.95 -3.71
CA VAL A 80 8.40 10.54 -4.66
C VAL A 80 7.92 9.37 -5.48
N ARG A 81 8.06 9.43 -6.81
CA ARG A 81 7.90 8.27 -7.70
C ARG A 81 9.22 7.87 -8.34
N PHE A 82 9.36 6.58 -8.62
CA PHE A 82 10.56 6.05 -9.24
C PHE A 82 10.29 4.73 -9.96
N MET A 83 11.24 4.36 -10.81
CA MET A 83 11.29 3.05 -11.46
C MET A 83 12.66 2.43 -11.25
N VAL A 84 12.72 1.10 -11.16
CA VAL A 84 13.99 0.37 -11.09
C VAL A 84 14.32 -0.13 -12.50
N VAL A 85 15.25 0.56 -13.18
CA VAL A 85 15.57 0.33 -14.60
C VAL A 85 16.28 -1.02 -14.80
N ASN A 86 15.95 -1.71 -15.91
CA ASN A 86 16.47 -3.04 -16.30
C ASN A 86 16.09 -4.21 -15.40
N ALA A 87 15.14 -4.00 -14.48
CA ALA A 87 14.56 -5.07 -13.72
C ALA A 87 13.28 -5.56 -14.41
N VAL A 88 13.12 -6.88 -14.56
CA VAL A 88 11.78 -7.50 -14.62
C VAL A 88 10.97 -6.93 -13.44
N PRO A 89 9.62 -6.77 -13.51
CA PRO A 89 8.84 -6.28 -12.37
C PRO A 89 9.34 -6.91 -11.05
N THR A 90 9.84 -6.07 -10.14
CA THR A 90 10.66 -6.50 -8.99
C THR A 90 10.00 -6.07 -7.71
N VAL A 91 9.85 -6.96 -6.74
CA VAL A 91 9.36 -6.59 -5.40
C VAL A 91 10.44 -5.87 -4.60
N LEU A 92 10.09 -4.76 -3.93
CA LEU A 92 11.06 -3.96 -3.17
C LEU A 92 11.29 -4.50 -1.75
N GLN A 93 10.25 -5.00 -1.09
CA GLN A 93 10.33 -5.49 0.31
C GLN A 93 10.79 -6.95 0.41
N HIS A 94 11.23 -7.56 -0.67
CA HIS A 94 11.75 -8.93 -0.69
C HIS A 94 12.78 -9.10 -1.83
N GLY A 95 13.54 -8.04 -2.12
CA GLY A 95 14.55 -8.00 -3.18
C GLY A 95 15.81 -8.79 -2.83
N GLY A 96 16.74 -8.88 -3.78
CA GLY A 96 18.08 -9.44 -3.58
C GLY A 96 19.11 -8.41 -3.12
N ASP A 97 18.87 -7.14 -3.42
CA ASP A 97 19.71 -5.98 -3.11
C ASP A 97 18.91 -4.97 -2.29
N THR A 98 19.59 -4.04 -1.62
CA THR A 98 18.94 -2.96 -0.86
C THR A 98 18.79 -1.72 -1.74
N LEU A 99 17.56 -1.22 -1.87
CA LEU A 99 17.29 0.10 -2.45
C LEU A 99 17.21 1.13 -1.33
N HIS A 100 17.99 2.20 -1.46
CA HIS A 100 18.01 3.34 -0.54
C HIS A 100 17.33 4.53 -1.20
N LEU A 101 16.35 5.12 -0.51
CA LEU A 101 15.82 6.44 -0.78
C LEU A 101 16.36 7.39 0.29
N MET A 102 17.20 8.33 -0.13
CA MET A 102 17.82 9.32 0.74
C MET A 102 17.22 10.69 0.44
N LEU A 103 16.71 11.38 1.45
CA LEU A 103 16.01 12.66 1.28
C LEU A 103 16.50 13.72 2.27
N ASP A 104 16.72 14.92 1.73
CA ASP A 104 16.67 16.20 2.42
C ASP A 104 15.24 16.70 2.28
N ILE A 105 14.50 16.67 3.38
CA ILE A 105 13.05 16.93 3.42
C ILE A 105 12.71 18.23 4.16
N ASP A 106 13.69 18.89 4.76
CA ASP A 106 13.54 20.23 5.35
C ASP A 106 14.19 21.35 4.50
N GLY A 107 15.01 20.99 3.51
CA GLY A 107 15.68 21.90 2.58
C GLY A 107 16.86 22.63 3.21
N ASN A 108 17.45 22.09 4.28
CA ASN A 108 18.51 22.73 5.05
C ASN A 108 19.79 21.87 5.07
N ALA A 109 20.79 22.28 4.29
CA ALA A 109 22.09 21.61 4.22
C ALA A 109 22.89 21.54 5.55
N LEU A 110 22.47 22.26 6.60
CA LEU A 110 23.09 22.24 7.92
C LEU A 110 22.47 21.18 8.85
N THR A 111 21.29 20.67 8.53
CA THR A 111 20.67 19.49 9.14
C THR A 111 21.02 18.25 8.31
N GLY A 112 20.73 17.06 8.86
CA GLY A 112 21.06 15.81 8.19
C GLY A 112 22.54 15.57 7.90
N GLN A 113 22.83 14.51 7.14
CA GLN A 113 24.17 14.17 6.69
C GLN A 113 24.52 14.89 5.38
N SER A 114 25.51 15.78 5.43
CA SER A 114 26.00 16.54 4.28
C SER A 114 27.24 15.93 3.61
N ARG A 115 27.91 14.98 4.29
CA ARG A 115 29.10 14.27 3.79
C ARG A 115 28.77 12.82 3.51
N MET A 116 28.22 12.55 2.33
CA MET A 116 27.86 11.19 1.94
C MET A 116 28.56 10.76 0.65
N SER A 117 28.66 9.44 0.50
CA SER A 117 28.93 8.78 -0.77
C SER A 117 27.59 8.33 -1.35
N PRO A 118 27.28 8.61 -2.63
CA PRO A 118 28.17 9.21 -3.63
C PRO A 118 28.32 10.73 -3.47
N THR A 119 29.38 11.30 -4.06
CA THR A 119 29.66 12.76 -4.08
C THR A 119 28.50 13.60 -4.59
N ALA A 120 27.62 13.02 -5.42
CA ALA A 120 26.44 13.69 -5.95
C ALA A 120 25.42 14.09 -4.85
N ALA A 121 25.42 13.43 -3.69
CA ALA A 121 24.58 13.76 -2.54
C ALA A 121 25.22 14.79 -1.58
N GLN A 122 26.46 15.23 -1.85
CA GLN A 122 27.17 16.14 -0.97
C GLN A 122 26.51 17.51 -0.94
N GLY A 123 26.35 18.05 0.28
CA GLY A 123 25.79 19.37 0.49
C GLY A 123 24.27 19.45 0.51
N MET A 124 23.53 18.34 0.40
CA MET A 124 22.07 18.34 0.56
C MET A 124 21.64 18.41 2.03
N GLY A 125 22.38 17.76 2.94
CA GLY A 125 21.93 17.63 4.33
C GLY A 125 20.83 16.58 4.45
N ILE A 126 21.12 15.34 4.07
CA ILE A 126 20.10 14.27 4.04
C ILE A 126 19.63 13.94 5.45
N ASP A 127 18.36 14.16 5.74
CA ASP A 127 17.72 13.92 7.04
C ASP A 127 17.21 12.48 7.19
N LEU A 128 16.83 11.85 6.07
CA LEU A 128 16.11 10.59 6.08
C LEU A 128 16.72 9.59 5.09
N GLU A 129 16.90 8.36 5.55
CA GLU A 129 17.21 7.21 4.72
C GLU A 129 16.13 6.13 4.90
N ILE A 130 15.51 5.73 3.81
CA ILE A 130 14.57 4.60 3.75
C ILE A 130 15.23 3.49 2.94
N GLN A 131 15.37 2.32 3.56
CA GLN A 131 15.92 1.13 2.94
C GLN A 131 14.79 0.14 2.66
N PHE A 132 14.66 -0.28 1.41
CA PHE A 132 13.87 -1.46 1.04
C PHE A 132 14.77 -2.68 1.01
N SER A 133 14.31 -3.77 1.60
CA SER A 133 15.11 -4.98 1.81
C SER A 133 16.45 -4.67 2.50
N PRO A 134 16.45 -4.21 3.76
CA PRO A 134 17.67 -3.77 4.45
C PRO A 134 18.66 -4.93 4.69
N PRO A 135 19.98 -4.69 4.73
CA PRO A 135 20.97 -5.75 4.95
C PRO A 135 20.76 -6.52 6.25
N SER A 136 21.02 -7.83 6.23
CA SER A 136 20.91 -8.68 7.42
C SER A 136 22.04 -8.48 8.43
N GLY A 137 23.15 -7.86 8.01
CA GLY A 137 24.38 -7.68 8.79
C GLY A 137 25.37 -8.85 8.70
N ASP A 138 25.03 -9.91 7.95
CA ASP A 138 25.90 -11.06 7.68
C ASP A 138 26.79 -10.88 6.44
N GLY A 139 26.60 -9.77 5.70
CA GLY A 139 27.27 -9.45 4.45
C GLY A 139 26.87 -10.34 3.26
N LYS A 140 25.76 -11.07 3.36
CA LYS A 140 25.36 -12.09 2.38
C LYS A 140 23.89 -12.04 2.01
N THR A 141 23.04 -11.57 2.93
CA THR A 141 21.60 -11.56 2.74
C THR A 141 21.01 -10.20 3.10
N VAL A 142 19.84 -9.94 2.53
CA VAL A 142 18.95 -8.85 2.94
C VAL A 142 17.75 -9.42 3.68
N ARG A 143 17.11 -8.59 4.51
CA ARG A 143 15.88 -8.92 5.23
C ARG A 143 14.68 -8.41 4.44
N PRO A 144 13.51 -9.07 4.53
CA PRO A 144 12.30 -8.51 3.97
C PRO A 144 11.80 -7.29 4.75
N GLY A 145 11.05 -6.42 4.08
CA GLY A 145 10.46 -5.20 4.63
C GLY A 145 11.29 -3.94 4.35
N VAL A 146 11.09 -2.93 5.19
CA VAL A 146 11.74 -1.63 5.16
C VAL A 146 12.46 -1.30 6.46
N ALA A 147 13.47 -0.45 6.39
CA ALA A 147 14.06 0.20 7.55
C ALA A 147 14.19 1.70 7.31
N VAL A 148 13.79 2.50 8.29
CA VAL A 148 13.86 3.96 8.24
C VAL A 148 14.87 4.47 9.23
N TYR A 149 15.70 5.42 8.80
CA TYR A 149 16.73 6.03 9.62
C TYR A 149 16.66 7.55 9.52
N VAL A 150 16.63 8.20 10.67
CA VAL A 150 16.83 9.64 10.82
C VAL A 150 18.33 9.89 10.96
N LEU A 151 18.86 10.80 10.17
CA LEU A 151 20.28 11.12 10.07
C LEU A 151 20.55 12.50 10.68
N GLY A 152 21.56 12.59 11.55
CA GLY A 152 21.99 13.86 12.14
C GLY A 152 23.25 14.41 11.49
N ASN A 153 23.46 15.72 11.60
CA ASN A 153 24.66 16.41 11.12
C ASN A 153 25.94 16.07 11.89
N ASP A 154 25.79 15.52 13.09
CA ASP A 154 26.85 14.93 13.91
C ASP A 154 27.27 13.53 13.44
N GLY A 155 26.65 13.01 12.36
CA GLY A 155 26.85 11.66 11.86
C GLY A 155 26.00 10.61 12.58
N SER A 156 25.10 11.01 13.49
CA SER A 156 24.15 10.09 14.10
C SER A 156 23.22 9.47 13.05
N ARG A 157 22.82 8.23 13.32
CA ARG A 157 21.92 7.44 12.48
C ARG A 157 21.00 6.64 13.37
N LYS A 158 19.76 7.11 13.54
CA LYS A 158 18.77 6.53 14.45
C LYS A 158 17.70 5.79 13.66
N ARG A 159 17.56 4.47 13.90
CA ARG A 159 16.45 3.70 13.34
C ARG A 159 15.13 4.14 13.99
N VAL A 160 14.10 4.33 13.17
CA VAL A 160 12.71 4.59 13.57
C VAL A 160 11.78 3.62 12.84
N SER A 161 10.53 3.47 13.30
CA SER A 161 9.52 2.69 12.56
C SER A 161 9.09 3.43 11.30
N HIS A 162 8.56 2.70 10.31
CA HIS A 162 7.96 3.31 9.12
C HIS A 162 6.76 4.18 9.50
N ALA A 163 5.98 3.78 10.52
CA ALA A 163 4.86 4.54 11.05
C ALA A 163 5.28 5.89 11.66
N ALA A 164 6.47 5.97 12.26
CA ALA A 164 6.97 7.22 12.87
C ALA A 164 7.16 8.35 11.85
N VAL A 165 7.28 8.02 10.55
CA VAL A 165 7.39 8.99 9.46
C VAL A 165 6.19 8.97 8.51
N ASP A 166 5.11 8.28 8.89
CA ASP A 166 3.93 8.01 8.05
C ASP A 166 4.34 7.59 6.63
N PHE A 167 5.26 6.62 6.54
CA PHE A 167 5.78 6.14 5.27
C PHE A 167 4.81 5.15 4.63
N HIS A 168 4.40 5.44 3.40
CA HIS A 168 3.65 4.52 2.55
C HIS A 168 4.33 4.44 1.20
N PHE A 169 4.29 3.25 0.58
CA PHE A 169 4.62 3.11 -0.82
C PHE A 169 3.66 2.12 -1.50
N LEU A 170 3.41 2.35 -2.78
CA LEU A 170 2.60 1.46 -3.60
C LEU A 170 3.16 1.30 -5.01
N PRO A 171 2.85 0.17 -5.67
CA PRO A 171 2.24 -1.02 -5.07
C PRO A 171 3.24 -1.77 -4.16
N THR A 172 2.76 -2.66 -3.30
CA THR A 172 3.61 -3.51 -2.42
C THR A 172 4.00 -4.86 -3.04
N HIS A 173 3.45 -5.18 -4.21
CA HIS A 173 3.86 -6.32 -5.05
C HIS A 173 4.85 -5.87 -6.12
N ALA A 174 5.37 -6.82 -6.90
CA ALA A 174 6.23 -6.53 -8.03
C ALA A 174 5.57 -5.58 -9.05
N SER A 175 6.29 -4.51 -9.37
CA SER A 175 5.90 -3.47 -10.32
C SER A 175 7.15 -2.86 -10.97
N GLU A 176 6.95 -2.16 -12.08
CA GLU A 176 7.98 -1.35 -12.73
C GLU A 176 8.08 0.05 -12.10
N TRP A 177 6.94 0.58 -11.67
CA TRP A 177 6.80 1.90 -11.08
C TRP A 177 6.33 1.81 -9.64
N TYR A 178 6.89 2.70 -8.83
CA TYR A 178 6.57 2.86 -7.42
C TYR A 178 6.36 4.34 -7.13
N GLU A 179 5.51 4.60 -6.15
CA GLU A 179 5.35 5.91 -5.54
C GLU A 179 5.34 5.80 -4.02
N THR A 180 5.73 6.88 -3.37
CA THR A 180 5.88 6.95 -1.92
C THR A 180 5.34 8.27 -1.41
N ARG A 181 4.95 8.28 -0.12
CA ARG A 181 4.78 9.50 0.65
C ARG A 181 5.52 9.40 1.98
N ILE A 182 6.00 10.54 2.45
CA ILE A 182 6.71 10.72 3.72
C ILE A 182 6.15 11.96 4.41
N SER A 183 5.80 11.87 5.69
CA SER A 183 5.31 13.03 6.45
C SER A 183 6.41 14.04 6.73
N ARG A 184 6.14 15.31 6.44
CA ARG A 184 6.99 16.46 6.77
C ARG A 184 6.94 16.81 8.26
N HIS A 185 5.84 16.47 8.94
CA HIS A 185 5.64 16.71 10.37
C HIS A 185 6.53 15.82 11.23
N ALA A 186 6.85 14.61 10.75
CA ALA A 186 7.63 13.63 11.48
C ALA A 186 9.03 14.14 11.84
N LEU A 187 9.69 14.87 10.93
CA LEU A 187 11.01 15.43 11.21
C LEU A 187 11.01 16.51 12.27
N THR A 188 10.04 17.41 12.26
CA THR A 188 9.96 18.47 13.28
C THR A 188 9.86 17.86 14.69
N ALA A 189 9.25 16.67 14.80
CA ALA A 189 9.18 15.92 16.04
C ALA A 189 10.43 15.07 16.36
N LEU A 190 11.11 14.53 15.33
CA LEU A 190 12.23 13.59 15.48
C LEU A 190 13.60 14.27 15.54
N MET A 191 13.73 15.46 14.97
CA MET A 191 14.94 16.29 14.93
C MET A 191 14.61 17.67 15.50
N PRO A 192 14.54 17.84 16.83
CA PRO A 192 14.37 19.16 17.43
C PRO A 192 15.49 20.09 16.93
N ALA A 193 15.15 21.35 16.68
CA ALA A 193 16.08 22.35 16.18
C ALA A 193 17.40 22.30 16.98
N PRO A 194 18.56 22.47 16.32
CA PRO A 194 19.82 22.55 17.04
C PRO A 194 19.71 23.62 18.14
N ASP A 195 20.28 23.35 19.31
CA ASP A 195 20.50 24.32 20.40
C ASP A 195 21.45 25.41 19.89
N VAL A 196 20.99 26.22 18.95
CA VAL A 196 21.61 27.48 18.61
C VAL A 196 20.89 28.47 19.51
N GLU A 197 21.60 28.97 20.54
CA GLU A 197 21.21 30.23 21.16
C GLU A 197 20.88 31.19 20.01
N ALA A 198 19.59 31.52 19.88
CA ALA A 198 19.10 32.32 18.79
C ALA A 198 19.82 33.66 18.81
N ASP A 199 20.86 33.79 17.98
CA ASP A 199 21.41 35.09 17.66
C ASP A 199 20.34 35.80 16.84
N ALA A 200 19.51 36.57 17.54
CA ALA A 200 18.32 37.23 17.05
C ALA A 200 18.62 38.28 15.95
N SER A 201 19.86 38.40 15.49
CA SER A 201 20.26 39.24 14.35
C SER A 201 20.27 38.55 12.99
N ALA A 202 19.97 37.24 12.87
CA ALA A 202 19.89 36.57 11.57
C ALA A 202 18.46 36.24 11.09
N VAL A 203 17.43 36.47 11.90
CA VAL A 203 16.03 36.25 11.51
C VAL A 203 15.39 37.57 11.09
N GLU A 204 15.82 38.08 9.93
CA GLU A 204 15.04 39.11 9.26
C GLU A 204 13.86 38.44 8.54
N ILE A 205 12.69 38.61 9.14
CA ILE A 205 11.38 38.28 8.57
C ILE A 205 11.24 39.06 7.26
N VAL A 206 11.51 38.42 6.13
CA VAL A 206 11.00 38.87 4.83
C VAL A 206 9.71 38.08 4.57
N SER A 207 8.59 38.57 5.07
CA SER A 207 7.27 38.16 4.55
C SER A 207 7.15 38.64 3.09
N THR A 208 6.43 37.87 2.26
CA THR A 208 6.00 38.15 0.88
C THR A 208 6.96 37.77 -0.27
N ALA A 209 7.16 36.46 -0.51
CA ALA A 209 7.35 35.86 -1.85
C ALA A 209 7.17 34.33 -1.79
N PRO A 210 6.60 33.67 -2.83
CA PRO A 210 6.18 32.26 -2.80
C PRO A 210 7.36 31.30 -3.07
N MET A 211 7.40 30.16 -2.36
CA MET A 211 8.45 29.12 -2.32
C MET A 211 9.83 29.57 -1.80
N ARG A 212 10.32 28.97 -0.70
CA ARG A 212 11.58 29.40 -0.06
C ARG A 212 12.55 28.29 0.38
N ALA A 213 12.24 27.02 0.17
CA ALA A 213 13.19 25.94 0.39
C ALA A 213 13.07 24.91 -0.74
N PHE A 214 14.19 24.28 -1.08
CA PHE A 214 14.24 23.16 -2.00
C PHE A 214 14.79 21.98 -1.23
N GLY A 215 14.02 20.89 -1.19
CA GLY A 215 14.53 19.61 -0.73
C GLY A 215 15.30 18.92 -1.86
N GLY A 216 16.07 17.91 -1.48
CA GLY A 216 16.88 17.11 -2.37
C GLY A 216 16.70 15.62 -2.12
N GLY A 217 17.09 14.80 -3.09
CA GLY A 217 17.10 13.37 -2.87
C GLY A 217 17.93 12.60 -3.87
N ILE A 218 18.24 11.36 -3.53
CA ILE A 218 18.97 10.43 -4.38
C ILE A 218 18.54 8.99 -4.08
N PHE A 219 18.53 8.15 -5.11
CA PHE A 219 18.39 6.71 -4.96
C PHE A 219 19.73 6.01 -5.09
N MET A 220 19.99 5.04 -4.22
CA MET A 220 21.17 4.18 -4.28
C MET A 220 20.76 2.71 -4.21
N ILE A 221 21.54 1.82 -4.83
CA ILE A 221 21.38 0.37 -4.70
C ILE A 221 22.68 -0.17 -4.11
N SER A 222 22.57 -0.93 -3.02
CA SER A 222 23.69 -1.68 -2.46
C SER A 222 23.46 -3.18 -2.55
N ASP A 223 24.52 -3.94 -2.74
CA ASP A 223 24.48 -5.39 -2.58
C ASP A 223 24.31 -5.78 -1.09
N PRO A 224 24.13 -7.08 -0.76
CA PRO A 224 24.03 -7.52 0.64
C PRO A 224 25.27 -7.28 1.51
N ALA A 225 26.44 -7.02 0.92
CA ALA A 225 27.66 -6.63 1.63
C ALA A 225 27.71 -5.12 1.94
N GLY A 226 26.79 -4.33 1.37
CA GLY A 226 26.71 -2.88 1.52
C GLY A 226 27.54 -2.12 0.48
N GLU A 227 28.09 -2.80 -0.53
CA GLU A 227 28.78 -2.15 -1.63
C GLU A 227 27.76 -1.48 -2.55
N ILE A 228 27.98 -0.22 -2.90
CA ILE A 228 27.10 0.52 -3.80
C ILE A 228 27.31 0.02 -5.23
N ILE A 229 26.27 -0.55 -5.83
CA ILE A 229 26.30 -1.14 -7.17
C ILE A 229 25.51 -0.33 -8.22
N GLY A 230 24.75 0.68 -7.78
CA GLY A 230 23.99 1.56 -8.66
C GLY A 230 23.44 2.78 -7.91
N GLY A 231 22.97 3.78 -8.66
CA GLY A 231 22.32 4.96 -8.10
C GLY A 231 21.77 5.87 -9.18
N SER A 232 20.84 6.76 -8.80
CA SER A 232 20.27 7.77 -9.69
C SER A 232 21.13 9.04 -9.73
N ASP A 233 20.85 9.91 -10.69
CA ASP A 233 21.20 11.32 -10.53
C ASP A 233 20.38 11.91 -9.36
N PRO A 234 20.89 12.91 -8.64
CA PRO A 234 20.09 13.60 -7.64
C PRO A 234 18.91 14.34 -8.24
N PHE A 235 17.85 14.46 -7.46
CA PHE A 235 16.66 15.25 -7.80
C PHE A 235 16.39 16.31 -6.73
N THR A 236 15.63 17.33 -7.10
CA THR A 236 15.21 18.41 -6.20
C THR A 236 13.71 18.63 -6.34
N PHE A 237 13.10 19.18 -5.29
CA PHE A 237 11.68 19.50 -5.27
C PHE A 237 11.41 20.73 -4.41
N GLY A 238 10.38 21.49 -4.77
CA GLY A 238 9.97 22.66 -4.00
C GLY A 238 9.31 22.27 -2.68
N LEU A 239 9.67 22.96 -1.60
CA LEU A 239 9.04 22.79 -0.29
C LEU A 239 8.12 24.01 0.02
N PRO A 240 6.79 23.84 -0.02
CA PRO A 240 5.89 24.88 0.45
C PRO A 240 5.94 25.01 1.99
N PRO A 241 5.38 26.08 2.59
CA PRO A 241 5.25 26.17 4.04
C PRO A 241 4.55 24.93 4.62
N ILE A 242 5.09 24.40 5.71
CA ILE A 242 4.49 23.27 6.43
C ILE A 242 3.19 23.71 7.11
N ALA A 243 2.20 22.81 7.16
CA ALA A 243 0.98 23.05 7.93
C ALA A 243 1.26 23.10 9.45
N SER A 244 0.33 23.65 10.24
CA SER A 244 0.51 23.78 11.69
C SER A 244 0.49 22.45 12.47
N GLY A 245 0.07 21.36 11.82
CA GLY A 245 0.07 20.03 12.41
C GLY A 245 -0.36 18.97 11.39
N PRO A 246 -0.25 17.67 11.75
CA PRO A 246 -0.57 16.58 10.86
C PRO A 246 -2.01 16.64 10.33
N PRO A 247 -2.24 16.21 9.08
CA PRO A 247 -3.57 16.30 8.48
C PRO A 247 -4.53 15.31 9.14
N VAL A 248 -5.70 15.83 9.55
CA VAL A 248 -6.85 15.03 9.96
C VAL A 248 -8.08 15.49 9.18
N SER A 249 -8.92 14.53 8.80
CA SER A 249 -10.05 14.80 7.91
C SER A 249 -11.35 15.06 8.66
N ASN A 250 -12.08 16.10 8.24
CA ASN A 250 -13.45 16.36 8.66
C ASN A 250 -14.49 15.63 7.80
N LEU A 251 -14.07 14.73 6.89
CA LEU A 251 -14.99 13.86 6.18
C LEU A 251 -15.67 12.91 7.17
N VAL A 252 -16.90 12.53 6.86
CA VAL A 252 -17.70 11.56 7.61
C VAL A 252 -17.99 10.37 6.73
N ILE A 253 -18.33 9.24 7.34
CA ILE A 253 -18.76 8.05 6.61
C ILE A 253 -19.92 8.44 5.68
N PRO A 254 -19.83 8.16 4.37
CA PRO A 254 -20.93 8.40 3.46
C PRO A 254 -22.20 7.70 3.99
N PRO A 255 -23.33 8.43 4.14
CA PRO A 255 -24.54 7.85 4.67
C PRO A 255 -25.00 6.70 3.77
N ARG A 256 -25.56 5.66 4.39
CA ARG A 256 -26.17 4.57 3.65
C ARG A 256 -27.31 5.10 2.77
N ARG A 257 -27.39 4.61 1.54
CA ARG A 257 -28.47 4.96 0.60
C ARG A 257 -29.41 3.77 0.41
N GLY A 258 -30.70 4.02 0.25
CA GLY A 258 -31.70 2.96 -0.01
C GLY A 258 -31.67 2.40 -1.43
N ASP A 259 -30.92 3.03 -2.34
CA ASP A 259 -30.73 2.63 -3.74
C ASP A 259 -29.39 1.94 -3.99
N VAL A 260 -28.65 1.57 -2.93
CA VAL A 260 -27.40 0.81 -3.03
C VAL A 260 -27.40 -0.41 -2.11
N ILE A 261 -26.61 -1.41 -2.47
CA ILE A 261 -26.23 -2.52 -1.61
C ILE A 261 -24.87 -2.17 -1.03
N ARG A 262 -24.77 -2.01 0.29
CA ARG A 262 -23.49 -1.73 0.96
C ARG A 262 -22.81 -3.03 1.33
N ALA A 263 -21.69 -3.35 0.70
CA ALA A 263 -20.88 -4.49 1.07
C ALA A 263 -19.61 -4.07 1.79
N MET A 264 -19.16 -4.91 2.72
CA MET A 264 -17.92 -4.74 3.45
C MET A 264 -17.09 -6.00 3.38
N THR A 265 -15.77 -5.88 3.23
CA THR A 265 -14.83 -6.96 3.48
C THR A 265 -13.89 -6.58 4.61
N TYR A 266 -13.64 -7.50 5.55
CA TYR A 266 -12.88 -7.24 6.75
C TYR A 266 -12.22 -8.51 7.29
N ASN A 267 -10.88 -8.55 7.27
CA ASN A 267 -10.09 -9.52 8.01
C ASN A 267 -10.09 -9.07 9.50
N VAL A 268 -10.49 -9.98 10.40
CA VAL A 268 -10.69 -9.66 11.84
C VAL A 268 -9.52 -10.12 12.72
N GLU A 269 -8.34 -10.31 12.12
CA GLU A 269 -7.06 -10.67 12.75
C GLU A 269 -7.22 -11.79 13.80
N ARG A 270 -7.17 -13.05 13.35
CA ARG A 270 -7.21 -14.24 14.22
C ARG A 270 -8.32 -14.18 15.28
N SER A 271 -9.49 -13.72 14.87
CA SER A 271 -10.68 -13.58 15.73
C SER A 271 -10.51 -12.60 16.90
N ALA A 272 -9.79 -11.50 16.70
CA ALA A 272 -9.56 -10.46 17.71
C ALA A 272 -10.86 -9.87 18.28
N HIS A 273 -11.92 -9.83 17.49
CA HIS A 273 -13.25 -9.37 17.90
C HIS A 273 -13.91 -10.23 18.98
N LEU A 274 -13.45 -11.47 19.20
CA LEU A 274 -13.96 -12.32 20.29
C LEU A 274 -13.44 -11.88 21.66
N THR A 275 -12.22 -11.34 21.73
CA THR A 275 -11.60 -10.88 22.98
C THR A 275 -11.72 -9.38 23.17
N ASN A 276 -11.82 -8.61 22.08
CA ASN A 276 -11.99 -7.17 22.07
C ASN A 276 -13.13 -6.77 21.11
N PRO A 277 -14.41 -7.01 21.47
CA PRO A 277 -15.54 -6.82 20.55
C PRO A 277 -15.83 -5.36 20.24
N GLU A 278 -15.69 -4.44 21.21
CA GLU A 278 -16.27 -3.10 21.11
C GLU A 278 -15.81 -2.27 19.90
N PRO A 279 -14.51 -2.26 19.52
CA PRO A 279 -14.07 -1.64 18.27
C PRO A 279 -14.81 -2.15 17.03
N PHE A 280 -14.95 -3.47 16.90
CA PHE A 280 -15.63 -4.10 15.76
C PHE A 280 -17.12 -3.80 15.77
N VAL A 281 -17.74 -3.77 16.96
CA VAL A 281 -19.16 -3.42 17.11
C VAL A 281 -19.41 -1.98 16.66
N ARG A 282 -18.58 -1.02 17.07
CA ARG A 282 -18.71 0.38 16.63
C ARG A 282 -18.49 0.52 15.13
N VAL A 283 -17.47 -0.13 14.57
CA VAL A 283 -17.20 -0.12 13.11
C VAL A 283 -18.40 -0.69 12.34
N LEU A 284 -18.89 -1.87 12.72
CA LEU A 284 -20.02 -2.51 12.05
C LEU A 284 -21.31 -1.68 12.18
N SER A 285 -21.54 -1.09 13.35
CA SER A 285 -22.69 -0.23 13.61
C SER A 285 -22.63 1.09 12.81
N ALA A 286 -21.44 1.67 12.64
CA ALA A 286 -21.27 2.91 11.87
C ALA A 286 -21.37 2.68 10.35
N LEU A 287 -20.96 1.51 9.88
CA LEU A 287 -20.94 1.18 8.45
C LEU A 287 -22.27 0.62 7.95
N GLU A 288 -23.02 -0.10 8.80
CA GLU A 288 -24.32 -0.72 8.49
C GLU A 288 -24.35 -1.54 7.18
N PRO A 289 -23.44 -2.53 7.01
CA PRO A 289 -23.35 -3.29 5.77
C PRO A 289 -24.54 -4.25 5.54
N ASP A 290 -24.97 -4.36 4.29
CA ASP A 290 -25.90 -5.38 3.79
C ASP A 290 -25.24 -6.75 3.59
N ILE A 291 -23.92 -6.77 3.34
CA ILE A 291 -23.12 -7.99 3.19
C ILE A 291 -21.79 -7.76 3.87
N ILE A 292 -21.36 -8.69 4.72
CA ILE A 292 -20.05 -8.71 5.33
C ILE A 292 -19.28 -9.95 4.86
N LEU A 293 -18.05 -9.73 4.39
CA LEU A 293 -17.14 -10.74 3.90
C LEU A 293 -15.94 -10.82 4.86
N PHE A 294 -16.00 -11.77 5.79
CA PHE A 294 -15.00 -11.94 6.84
C PHE A 294 -13.85 -12.87 6.43
N GLN A 295 -12.66 -12.56 6.94
CA GLN A 295 -11.47 -13.43 6.95
C GLN A 295 -10.89 -13.51 8.38
N GLU A 296 -10.13 -14.57 8.65
CA GLU A 296 -9.53 -14.91 9.96
C GLU A 296 -10.50 -15.03 11.14
N TRP A 297 -11.76 -15.36 10.85
CA TRP A 297 -12.67 -15.84 11.89
C TRP A 297 -12.47 -17.34 12.09
N ASP A 298 -11.39 -17.69 12.77
CA ASP A 298 -10.89 -19.05 12.93
C ASP A 298 -11.88 -19.94 13.69
N GLY A 299 -12.21 -21.08 13.07
CA GLY A 299 -13.04 -22.12 13.70
C GLY A 299 -14.53 -21.79 13.81
N ALA A 300 -14.98 -20.62 13.37
CA ALA A 300 -16.35 -20.17 13.58
C ALA A 300 -17.36 -20.85 12.66
N THR A 301 -18.39 -21.43 13.27
CA THR A 301 -19.57 -21.97 12.58
C THR A 301 -20.52 -20.84 12.19
N ARG A 302 -21.51 -21.15 11.33
CA ARG A 302 -22.59 -20.22 11.00
C ARG A 302 -23.35 -19.78 12.28
N GLU A 303 -23.54 -20.69 13.23
CA GLU A 303 -24.22 -20.41 14.51
C GLU A 303 -23.40 -19.42 15.34
N ASP A 304 -22.09 -19.62 15.47
CA ASP A 304 -21.22 -18.71 16.22
C ASP A 304 -21.27 -17.28 15.65
N ILE A 305 -21.21 -17.15 14.33
CA ILE A 305 -21.21 -15.85 13.63
C ILE A 305 -22.55 -15.15 13.80
N THR A 306 -23.65 -15.86 13.53
CA THR A 306 -25.01 -15.29 13.67
C THR A 306 -25.32 -14.92 15.12
N GLN A 307 -24.90 -15.74 16.08
CA GLN A 307 -25.05 -15.44 17.50
C GLN A 307 -24.25 -14.20 17.91
N TRP A 308 -22.99 -14.10 17.50
CA TRP A 308 -22.15 -12.94 17.82
C TRP A 308 -22.74 -11.65 17.25
N LEU A 309 -23.11 -11.64 15.96
CA LEU A 309 -23.71 -10.47 15.31
C LEU A 309 -25.06 -10.10 15.94
N THR A 310 -25.92 -11.07 16.24
CA THR A 310 -27.21 -10.82 16.91
C THR A 310 -27.01 -10.27 18.32
N THR A 311 -26.02 -10.78 19.06
CA THR A 311 -25.73 -10.35 20.42
C THR A 311 -25.24 -8.89 20.45
N HIS A 312 -24.39 -8.51 19.51
CA HIS A 312 -23.73 -7.22 19.54
C HIS A 312 -24.41 -6.13 18.69
N LEU A 313 -25.06 -6.49 17.59
CA LEU A 313 -25.71 -5.55 16.65
C LEU A 313 -27.24 -5.65 16.67
N GLY A 314 -27.79 -6.66 17.35
CA GLY A 314 -29.23 -6.94 17.32
C GLY A 314 -29.71 -7.47 15.96
N GLY A 315 -31.04 -7.56 15.81
CA GLY A 315 -31.67 -7.97 14.56
C GLY A 315 -31.56 -9.47 14.27
N THR A 316 -31.77 -9.83 13.01
CA THR A 316 -31.63 -11.21 12.50
C THR A 316 -30.48 -11.23 11.51
N TRP A 317 -29.58 -12.20 11.67
CA TRP A 317 -28.43 -12.39 10.81
C TRP A 317 -28.44 -13.79 10.20
N TYR A 318 -27.95 -13.86 8.96
CA TYR A 318 -27.69 -15.07 8.23
C TYR A 318 -26.19 -15.17 8.00
N ALA A 319 -25.63 -16.36 8.11
CA ALA A 319 -24.22 -16.59 7.83
C ALA A 319 -23.99 -17.91 7.11
N VAL A 320 -22.89 -17.93 6.36
CA VAL A 320 -22.25 -19.13 5.84
C VAL A 320 -20.76 -19.03 6.13
N SER A 321 -20.14 -20.13 6.54
CA SER A 321 -18.71 -20.15 6.84
C SER A 321 -18.05 -21.43 6.37
N MET A 322 -16.73 -21.35 6.24
CA MET A 322 -15.83 -22.49 6.12
C MET A 322 -14.93 -22.48 7.36
N PRO A 323 -15.36 -23.09 8.49
CA PRO A 323 -14.74 -22.87 9.80
C PRO A 323 -13.24 -23.18 9.85
N ARG A 324 -12.81 -24.22 9.12
CA ARG A 324 -11.38 -24.61 9.05
C ARG A 324 -10.54 -23.68 8.18
N GLN A 325 -11.18 -22.84 7.39
CA GLN A 325 -10.56 -21.91 6.46
C GLN A 325 -10.60 -20.46 6.96
N GLY A 326 -11.37 -20.18 8.02
CA GLY A 326 -11.46 -18.86 8.64
C GLY A 326 -12.15 -17.80 7.78
N VAL A 327 -12.97 -18.21 6.82
CA VAL A 327 -13.71 -17.29 5.93
C VAL A 327 -15.21 -17.45 6.11
N ALA A 328 -15.93 -16.34 6.06
CA ALA A 328 -17.38 -16.32 6.23
C ALA A 328 -18.06 -15.17 5.50
N ILE A 329 -19.33 -15.37 5.15
CA ILE A 329 -20.23 -14.32 4.68
C ILE A 329 -21.34 -14.18 5.71
N ALA A 330 -21.65 -12.94 6.10
CA ALA A 330 -22.78 -12.62 6.95
C ALA A 330 -23.65 -11.53 6.31
N SER A 331 -24.95 -11.55 6.59
CA SER A 331 -25.89 -10.55 6.07
C SER A 331 -27.13 -10.45 6.98
N PRO A 332 -27.73 -9.26 7.14
CA PRO A 332 -29.08 -9.15 7.72
C PRO A 332 -30.17 -9.66 6.75
N HIS A 333 -29.81 -9.99 5.52
CA HIS A 333 -30.71 -10.51 4.48
C HIS A 333 -30.51 -12.01 4.28
N GLU A 334 -31.55 -12.68 3.79
CA GLU A 334 -31.58 -14.13 3.63
C GLU A 334 -30.49 -14.62 2.64
N ILE A 335 -29.68 -15.57 3.10
CA ILE A 335 -28.78 -16.36 2.23
C ILE A 335 -29.59 -17.51 1.66
N ILE A 336 -29.79 -17.51 0.34
CA ILE A 336 -30.68 -18.45 -0.36
C ILE A 336 -29.93 -19.61 -1.01
N GLU A 337 -28.65 -19.42 -1.34
CA GLU A 337 -27.76 -20.48 -1.84
C GLU A 337 -26.37 -20.32 -1.24
N THR A 338 -25.67 -21.44 -1.06
CA THR A 338 -24.34 -21.47 -0.43
C THR A 338 -23.40 -22.39 -1.18
N ASP A 339 -22.14 -21.98 -1.26
CA ASP A 339 -21.03 -22.80 -1.73
C ASP A 339 -20.00 -23.01 -0.61
N THR A 340 -20.15 -24.15 0.09
CA THR A 340 -19.29 -24.58 1.20
C THR A 340 -18.58 -25.89 0.89
N GLN A 341 -18.43 -26.24 -0.40
CA GLN A 341 -17.66 -27.42 -0.76
C GLN A 341 -16.17 -27.12 -0.62
N PRO A 342 -15.36 -28.06 -0.07
CA PRO A 342 -13.91 -27.90 -0.08
C PRO A 342 -13.40 -27.64 -1.50
N LEU A 343 -12.62 -26.58 -1.66
CA LEU A 343 -12.01 -26.19 -2.91
C LEU A 343 -10.53 -26.54 -2.85
N GLU A 344 -10.05 -27.34 -3.79
CA GLU A 344 -8.64 -27.71 -3.91
C GLU A 344 -7.99 -26.96 -5.06
N ALA A 345 -6.77 -26.48 -4.85
CA ALA A 345 -5.97 -25.86 -5.90
C ALA A 345 -4.97 -26.87 -6.48
N VAL A 346 -4.72 -26.80 -7.78
CA VAL A 346 -3.81 -27.72 -8.47
C VAL A 346 -2.42 -27.68 -7.84
N GLY A 347 -1.92 -28.86 -7.47
CA GLY A 347 -0.60 -29.01 -6.86
C GLY A 347 -0.50 -28.57 -5.39
N GLN A 348 -1.63 -28.27 -4.74
CA GLN A 348 -1.68 -27.88 -3.33
C GLN A 348 -2.28 -28.98 -2.46
N THR A 349 -1.85 -29.02 -1.19
CA THR A 349 -2.30 -30.01 -0.20
C THR A 349 -3.27 -29.45 0.84
N SER A 350 -3.38 -28.12 0.90
CA SER A 350 -4.31 -27.43 1.79
C SER A 350 -5.44 -26.85 0.96
N PRO A 351 -6.69 -26.94 1.43
CA PRO A 351 -7.83 -26.37 0.73
C PRO A 351 -7.70 -24.85 0.63
N VAL A 352 -8.26 -24.30 -0.44
CA VAL A 352 -8.39 -22.87 -0.66
C VAL A 352 -9.33 -22.28 0.38
N ARG A 353 -8.96 -21.14 0.97
CA ARG A 353 -9.83 -20.40 1.88
C ARG A 353 -10.79 -19.56 1.06
N TYR A 354 -11.97 -20.13 0.81
CA TYR A 354 -13.02 -19.55 0.00
C TYR A 354 -14.40 -19.95 0.54
N VAL A 355 -15.38 -19.05 0.45
CA VAL A 355 -16.81 -19.39 0.57
C VAL A 355 -17.62 -18.45 -0.31
N GLY A 356 -18.67 -18.99 -0.95
CA GLY A 356 -19.58 -18.25 -1.82
C GLY A 356 -21.03 -18.37 -1.38
N ALA A 357 -21.85 -17.39 -1.72
CA ALA A 357 -23.29 -17.38 -1.43
C ALA A 357 -24.09 -16.52 -2.41
N VAL A 358 -25.38 -16.81 -2.51
CA VAL A 358 -26.37 -15.91 -3.11
C VAL A 358 -27.23 -15.34 -1.99
N ILE A 359 -27.32 -14.01 -1.92
CA ILE A 359 -28.02 -13.25 -0.89
C ILE A 359 -29.17 -12.47 -1.53
N ARG A 360 -30.37 -12.55 -0.92
CA ARG A 360 -31.55 -11.78 -1.31
C ARG A 360 -31.46 -10.36 -0.75
N THR A 361 -30.60 -9.54 -1.32
CA THR A 361 -30.45 -8.14 -0.88
C THR A 361 -31.66 -7.29 -1.28
N PRO A 362 -31.85 -6.08 -0.70
CA PRO A 362 -33.07 -5.28 -0.91
C PRO A 362 -33.35 -4.86 -2.35
N ILE A 363 -32.32 -4.81 -3.22
CA ILE A 363 -32.41 -4.19 -4.55
C ILE A 363 -32.30 -5.23 -5.65
N ARG A 364 -31.31 -6.12 -5.54
CA ARG A 364 -31.07 -7.20 -6.50
C ARG A 364 -30.31 -8.32 -5.82
N ASP A 365 -30.66 -9.57 -6.12
CA ASP A 365 -29.92 -10.71 -5.60
C ASP A 365 -28.42 -10.54 -5.89
N THR A 366 -27.60 -10.80 -4.88
CA THR A 366 -26.16 -10.61 -4.94
C THR A 366 -25.46 -11.94 -4.77
N VAL A 367 -24.62 -12.28 -5.73
CA VAL A 367 -23.66 -13.38 -5.63
C VAL A 367 -22.41 -12.79 -5.01
N ALA A 368 -22.10 -13.21 -3.80
CA ALA A 368 -20.94 -12.75 -3.07
C ALA A 368 -20.01 -13.93 -2.76
N ALA A 369 -18.70 -13.69 -2.84
CA ALA A 369 -17.70 -14.62 -2.39
C ALA A 369 -16.60 -13.91 -1.62
N THR A 370 -16.02 -14.62 -0.65
CA THR A 370 -14.87 -14.16 0.12
C THR A 370 -13.70 -15.11 -0.02
N VAL A 371 -12.49 -14.56 -0.03
CA VAL A 371 -11.22 -15.30 -0.10
C VAL A 371 -10.25 -14.82 0.96
N HIS A 372 -9.37 -15.72 1.37
CA HIS A 372 -8.13 -15.41 2.08
C HIS A 372 -7.00 -16.20 1.42
N LEU A 373 -6.38 -15.63 0.39
CA LEU A 373 -5.37 -16.34 -0.41
C LEU A 373 -4.05 -16.50 0.36
N LYS A 374 -3.18 -17.39 -0.12
CA LYS A 374 -1.89 -17.68 0.49
C LYS A 374 -1.09 -16.40 0.77
N CYS A 375 -0.74 -16.22 2.05
CA CYS A 375 0.11 -15.13 2.52
C CYS A 375 1.59 -15.29 2.13
N CYS A 376 2.29 -14.15 2.18
CA CYS A 376 3.76 -14.03 2.11
C CYS A 376 4.39 -14.45 0.77
N GLY A 377 5.72 -14.46 0.73
CA GLY A 377 6.49 -14.83 -0.45
C GLY A 377 6.89 -13.64 -1.30
N PHE A 378 7.34 -13.94 -2.51
CA PHE A 378 7.88 -13.02 -3.51
C PHE A 378 7.64 -13.62 -4.91
N PRO A 379 7.80 -12.86 -6.00
CA PRO A 379 7.60 -13.37 -7.36
C PRO A 379 8.30 -14.71 -7.61
N GLY A 380 7.54 -15.72 -8.03
CA GLY A 380 8.07 -17.06 -8.35
C GLY A 380 8.39 -17.96 -7.14
N SER A 381 8.13 -17.51 -5.91
CA SER A 381 8.19 -18.35 -4.71
C SER A 381 7.11 -19.44 -4.71
N THR A 382 7.22 -20.43 -3.82
CA THR A 382 6.19 -21.45 -3.63
C THR A 382 4.85 -20.86 -3.20
N GLU A 383 4.88 -19.82 -2.39
CA GLU A 383 3.72 -19.06 -1.91
C GLU A 383 3.01 -18.35 -3.05
N ASP A 384 3.78 -17.73 -3.96
CA ASP A 384 3.25 -17.00 -5.11
C ASP A 384 2.62 -17.93 -6.14
N HIS A 385 3.29 -19.05 -6.45
CA HIS A 385 2.69 -20.12 -7.27
C HIS A 385 1.42 -20.70 -6.67
N ARG A 386 1.41 -20.91 -5.36
CA ARG A 386 0.22 -21.37 -4.64
C ARG A 386 -0.92 -20.34 -4.74
N ARG A 387 -0.64 -19.06 -4.53
CA ARG A 387 -1.63 -17.98 -4.63
C ARG A 387 -2.26 -17.91 -6.02
N MET A 388 -1.48 -18.07 -7.09
CA MET A 388 -2.00 -18.16 -8.46
C MET A 388 -2.87 -19.40 -8.69
N ALA A 389 -2.49 -20.55 -8.15
CA ALA A 389 -3.28 -21.78 -8.25
C ALA A 389 -4.62 -21.66 -7.48
N GLU A 390 -4.60 -21.04 -6.29
CA GLU A 390 -5.79 -20.74 -5.50
C GLU A 390 -6.71 -19.76 -6.25
N ALA A 391 -6.16 -18.68 -6.82
CA ALA A 391 -6.90 -17.72 -7.64
C ALA A 391 -7.60 -18.38 -8.85
N ALA A 392 -6.91 -19.29 -9.55
CA ALA A 392 -7.49 -20.03 -10.67
C ALA A 392 -8.64 -20.94 -10.21
N ALA A 393 -8.45 -21.67 -9.10
CA ALA A 393 -9.48 -22.54 -8.54
C ALA A 393 -10.72 -21.74 -8.12
N VAL A 394 -10.56 -20.56 -7.50
CA VAL A 394 -11.68 -19.68 -7.14
C VAL A 394 -12.40 -19.18 -8.37
N ARG A 395 -11.70 -18.71 -9.41
CA ARG A 395 -12.32 -18.29 -10.67
C ARG A 395 -13.18 -19.41 -11.25
N ASP A 396 -12.61 -20.61 -11.37
CA ASP A 396 -13.31 -21.74 -11.98
C ASP A 396 -14.53 -22.15 -11.15
N ARG A 397 -14.43 -22.11 -9.81
CA ARG A 397 -15.55 -22.39 -8.92
C ARG A 397 -16.64 -21.34 -9.04
N MET A 398 -16.29 -20.06 -9.00
CA MET A 398 -17.20 -18.93 -9.18
C MET A 398 -17.99 -19.05 -10.49
N ALA A 399 -17.33 -19.38 -11.59
CA ALA A 399 -17.98 -19.57 -12.89
C ALA A 399 -19.07 -20.66 -12.88
N THR A 400 -18.97 -21.66 -11.99
CA THR A 400 -19.99 -22.72 -11.86
C THR A 400 -21.18 -22.35 -10.98
N ILE A 401 -21.01 -21.43 -10.03
CA ILE A 401 -22.07 -21.04 -9.10
C ILE A 401 -22.76 -19.73 -9.51
N MET A 402 -22.19 -19.00 -10.47
CA MET A 402 -22.78 -17.77 -10.98
C MET A 402 -24.15 -18.05 -11.62
N PRO A 403 -25.23 -17.43 -11.11
CA PRO A 403 -26.54 -17.55 -11.69
C PRO A 403 -26.60 -16.99 -13.10
N THR A 404 -27.49 -17.57 -13.92
CA THR A 404 -27.74 -17.12 -15.28
C THR A 404 -28.69 -15.91 -15.36
N TRP A 405 -29.35 -15.56 -14.25
CA TRP A 405 -30.22 -14.39 -14.16
C TRP A 405 -29.45 -13.14 -13.68
N PRO A 406 -29.98 -11.93 -13.93
CA PRO A 406 -29.33 -10.69 -13.51
C PRO A 406 -29.11 -10.62 -12.00
N THR A 407 -27.85 -10.55 -11.58
CA THR A 407 -27.40 -10.44 -10.19
C THR A 407 -26.31 -9.40 -10.06
N VAL A 408 -26.15 -8.82 -8.87
CA VAL A 408 -24.89 -8.14 -8.51
C VAL A 408 -23.84 -9.21 -8.26
N ARG A 409 -22.63 -8.98 -8.77
CA ARG A 409 -21.50 -9.90 -8.59
C ARG A 409 -20.43 -9.23 -7.74
N LEU A 410 -20.03 -9.87 -6.65
CA LEU A 410 -19.03 -9.38 -5.72
C LEU A 410 -18.07 -10.50 -5.32
N LEU A 411 -16.77 -10.24 -5.44
CA LEU A 411 -15.71 -11.10 -4.89
C LEU A 411 -14.74 -10.21 -4.14
N ALA A 412 -14.60 -10.40 -2.82
CA ALA A 412 -13.72 -9.55 -2.03
C ALA A 412 -13.06 -10.28 -0.86
N GLY A 413 -11.92 -9.79 -0.39
CA GLY A 413 -11.20 -10.38 0.74
C GLY A 413 -9.71 -10.12 0.67
N ASP A 414 -8.99 -10.72 1.61
CA ASP A 414 -7.53 -10.69 1.66
C ASP A 414 -6.94 -11.54 0.53
N MET A 415 -6.43 -10.86 -0.49
CA MET A 415 -5.76 -11.52 -1.62
C MET A 415 -4.25 -11.68 -1.39
N ASN A 416 -3.71 -11.11 -0.31
CA ASN A 416 -2.30 -11.20 0.05
C ASN A 416 -1.36 -10.85 -1.12
N LEU A 417 -1.67 -9.78 -1.87
CA LEU A 417 -0.95 -9.43 -3.09
C LEU A 417 0.43 -8.79 -2.79
N VAL A 418 1.40 -9.62 -2.42
CA VAL A 418 2.78 -9.24 -2.05
C VAL A 418 3.85 -9.81 -3.00
N GLY A 419 3.45 -10.71 -3.91
CA GLY A 419 4.31 -11.35 -4.93
C GLY A 419 4.17 -10.69 -6.30
N THR A 420 3.58 -11.39 -7.27
CA THR A 420 3.18 -10.80 -8.56
C THR A 420 1.75 -10.26 -8.51
N PRO A 421 1.35 -9.38 -9.45
CA PRO A 421 -0.05 -8.99 -9.61
C PRO A 421 -0.92 -10.08 -10.28
N ASP A 422 -0.35 -11.21 -10.69
CA ASP A 422 -1.03 -12.25 -11.49
C ASP A 422 -2.25 -12.89 -10.79
N PRO A 423 -2.24 -13.18 -9.47
CA PRO A 423 -3.42 -13.72 -8.79
C PRO A 423 -4.67 -12.85 -8.98
N LEU A 424 -4.52 -11.52 -8.91
CA LEU A 424 -5.61 -10.59 -9.17
C LEU A 424 -6.09 -10.65 -10.62
N HIS A 425 -5.17 -10.80 -11.58
CA HIS A 425 -5.51 -10.94 -12.99
C HIS A 425 -6.22 -12.26 -13.28
N ILE A 426 -5.80 -13.36 -12.63
CA ILE A 426 -6.36 -14.69 -12.80
C ILE A 426 -7.76 -14.77 -12.20
N ILE A 427 -7.93 -14.35 -10.95
CA ILE A 427 -9.16 -14.60 -10.18
C ILE A 427 -10.40 -13.92 -10.79
N ARG A 428 -10.22 -12.79 -11.47
CA ARG A 428 -11.30 -11.95 -11.99
C ARG A 428 -11.80 -12.33 -13.39
N GLN A 429 -11.08 -13.16 -14.13
CA GLN A 429 -11.31 -13.38 -15.56
C GLN A 429 -12.64 -14.06 -15.87
N GLY A 430 -13.40 -13.48 -16.81
CA GLY A 430 -14.61 -14.10 -17.38
C GLY A 430 -15.80 -14.21 -16.42
N LEU A 431 -15.72 -13.51 -15.29
CA LEU A 431 -16.67 -13.60 -14.19
C LEU A 431 -17.75 -12.52 -14.24
N ASP A 432 -17.74 -11.56 -15.17
CA ASP A 432 -18.81 -10.58 -15.29
C ASP A 432 -20.00 -11.10 -16.14
N GLY A 433 -21.17 -10.47 -16.04
CA GLY A 433 -22.43 -10.85 -16.68
C GLY A 433 -22.36 -10.87 -18.21
N ASP A 434 -21.44 -10.10 -18.80
CA ASP A 434 -21.15 -10.07 -20.23
C ASP A 434 -19.95 -10.94 -20.64
N GLY A 435 -19.39 -11.70 -19.70
CA GLY A 435 -18.20 -12.54 -19.90
C GLY A 435 -16.89 -11.78 -19.86
N SER A 436 -16.89 -10.49 -19.53
CA SER A 436 -15.67 -9.74 -19.22
C SER A 436 -15.13 -10.11 -17.83
N ALA A 437 -14.00 -9.51 -17.45
CA ALA A 437 -13.44 -9.72 -16.13
C ALA A 437 -14.10 -8.78 -15.11
N LEU A 438 -14.27 -9.23 -13.86
CA LEU A 438 -14.73 -8.33 -12.80
C LEU A 438 -13.83 -7.10 -12.72
N ALA A 439 -14.45 -5.94 -12.56
CA ALA A 439 -13.79 -4.67 -12.33
C ALA A 439 -13.17 -4.65 -10.93
N VAL A 440 -12.01 -4.00 -10.81
CA VAL A 440 -11.30 -3.83 -9.54
C VAL A 440 -11.74 -2.52 -8.92
N SER A 441 -12.32 -2.55 -7.72
CA SER A 441 -12.60 -1.32 -6.97
C SER A 441 -11.30 -0.64 -6.54
N MET A 442 -11.33 0.69 -6.46
CA MET A 442 -10.18 1.52 -6.07
C MET A 442 -10.53 2.36 -4.83
N PRO A 443 -10.78 1.73 -3.65
CA PRO A 443 -11.17 2.44 -2.44
C PRO A 443 -9.97 3.18 -1.83
N ILE A 444 -10.02 4.51 -1.78
CA ILE A 444 -9.04 5.33 -1.05
C ILE A 444 -9.44 5.36 0.43
N VAL A 445 -8.46 5.48 1.33
CA VAL A 445 -8.73 5.69 2.75
C VAL A 445 -9.53 6.97 2.94
N LEU A 446 -10.66 6.86 3.65
CA LEU A 446 -11.59 7.97 3.84
C LEU A 446 -10.90 9.14 4.54
N GLY A 447 -10.76 10.25 3.83
CA GLY A 447 -10.10 11.45 4.35
C GLY A 447 -8.60 11.53 4.13
N ASP A 448 -8.02 10.55 3.43
CA ASP A 448 -6.60 10.51 3.10
C ASP A 448 -6.36 10.50 1.57
N ALA A 449 -5.10 10.58 1.17
CA ALA A 449 -4.62 10.50 -0.22
C ALA A 449 -3.85 9.21 -0.49
N ALA A 450 -4.18 8.11 0.19
CA ALA A 450 -3.49 6.84 0.03
C ALA A 450 -4.44 5.64 0.08
N MET A 451 -4.07 4.58 -0.63
CA MET A 451 -4.79 3.31 -0.69
C MET A 451 -4.01 2.21 0.00
N TYR A 452 -4.35 1.95 1.26
CA TYR A 452 -3.83 0.81 1.99
C TYR A 452 -4.97 0.15 2.77
N THR A 453 -4.88 -1.15 2.95
CA THR A 453 -5.88 -1.98 3.62
C THR A 453 -5.27 -2.80 4.74
N TRP A 454 -3.94 -2.86 4.81
CA TRP A 454 -3.18 -3.49 5.86
C TRP A 454 -2.15 -2.50 6.40
N ASN A 455 -2.09 -2.37 7.72
CA ASN A 455 -1.06 -1.60 8.40
C ASN A 455 -0.81 -2.17 9.80
N ASP A 456 0.45 -2.55 10.05
CA ASP A 456 0.97 -2.88 11.37
C ASP A 456 2.20 -1.99 11.65
N ASP A 457 2.04 -1.06 12.60
CA ASP A 457 3.04 -0.04 12.94
C ASP A 457 4.33 -0.65 13.54
N ASP A 458 4.23 -1.86 14.11
CA ASP A 458 5.34 -2.61 14.71
C ASP A 458 6.02 -3.57 13.71
N ASN A 459 5.47 -3.70 12.50
CA ASN A 459 6.02 -4.57 11.47
C ASN A 459 7.21 -3.94 10.72
N ASN A 460 8.03 -4.79 10.12
CA ASN A 460 9.04 -4.32 9.18
C ASN A 460 8.45 -4.09 7.78
N PHE A 461 7.30 -4.65 7.42
CA PHE A 461 6.62 -4.29 6.19
C PHE A 461 5.87 -2.96 6.37
N SER A 462 6.00 -2.05 5.41
CA SER A 462 5.19 -0.83 5.39
C SER A 462 3.71 -1.15 5.12
N PRO A 463 2.79 -0.19 5.31
CA PRO A 463 1.39 -0.35 4.94
C PRO A 463 1.24 -0.78 3.48
N GLY A 464 0.24 -1.60 3.19
CA GLY A 464 0.04 -2.19 1.87
C GLY A 464 -1.44 -2.40 1.52
N ARG A 465 -1.68 -2.69 0.24
CA ARG A 465 -3.01 -3.05 -0.28
C ARG A 465 -3.08 -4.57 -0.45
N LEU A 466 -3.59 -5.26 0.56
CA LEU A 466 -3.73 -6.71 0.58
C LEU A 466 -5.16 -7.18 0.29
N ASP A 467 -6.13 -6.34 0.64
CA ASP A 467 -7.55 -6.61 0.53
C ASP A 467 -8.11 -5.93 -0.73
N TYR A 468 -8.95 -6.66 -1.46
CA TYR A 468 -9.51 -6.20 -2.73
C TYR A 468 -11.00 -6.47 -2.77
N ALA A 469 -11.75 -5.59 -3.43
CA ALA A 469 -13.15 -5.80 -3.78
C ALA A 469 -13.32 -5.73 -5.29
N LEU A 470 -13.84 -6.81 -5.88
CA LEU A 470 -14.09 -6.98 -7.30
C LEU A 470 -15.59 -7.04 -7.56
N TYR A 471 -16.06 -6.36 -8.59
CA TYR A 471 -17.49 -6.30 -8.91
C TYR A 471 -17.77 -6.45 -10.41
N GLY A 472 -18.97 -6.89 -10.76
CA GLY A 472 -19.41 -6.94 -12.15
C GLY A 472 -19.91 -5.57 -12.62
N ASP A 473 -19.22 -4.93 -13.58
CA ASP A 473 -19.56 -3.59 -14.07
C ASP A 473 -20.50 -3.62 -15.30
N SER A 474 -20.79 -4.81 -15.82
CA SER A 474 -21.78 -5.06 -16.88
C SER A 474 -23.21 -4.66 -16.48
N ASN A 475 -23.54 -4.63 -15.18
CA ASN A 475 -24.88 -4.28 -14.71
C ASN A 475 -24.92 -3.53 -13.37
N THR A 476 -23.78 -3.08 -12.83
CA THR A 476 -23.70 -2.44 -11.51
C THR A 476 -22.74 -1.26 -11.55
N ASP A 477 -23.14 -0.14 -10.96
CA ASP A 477 -22.27 1.03 -10.72
C ASP A 477 -21.73 1.01 -9.28
N VAL A 478 -20.50 1.49 -9.09
CA VAL A 478 -19.97 1.81 -7.76
C VAL A 478 -20.28 3.28 -7.44
N ILE A 479 -21.03 3.51 -6.36
CA ILE A 479 -21.43 4.86 -5.93
C ILE A 479 -20.45 5.45 -4.93
N ASN A 480 -20.02 4.63 -3.97
CA ASN A 480 -18.96 4.96 -3.03
C ASN A 480 -18.05 3.75 -2.88
N ALA A 481 -16.76 4.00 -2.70
CA ALA A 481 -15.79 2.99 -2.31
C ALA A 481 -14.73 3.66 -1.42
N PHE A 482 -14.52 3.12 -0.22
CA PHE A 482 -13.53 3.67 0.71
C PHE A 482 -12.99 2.60 1.65
N VAL A 483 -11.79 2.85 2.17
CA VAL A 483 -11.24 2.13 3.32
C VAL A 483 -11.47 2.99 4.56
N LEU A 484 -11.93 2.41 5.66
CA LEU A 484 -12.05 3.16 6.92
C LEU A 484 -10.77 2.99 7.75
N ASP A 485 -10.04 4.09 7.95
CA ASP A 485 -8.98 4.20 8.96
C ASP A 485 -9.35 5.33 9.93
N THR A 486 -9.79 4.97 11.13
CA THR A 486 -10.21 5.92 12.16
C THR A 486 -9.11 6.86 12.62
N ARG A 487 -7.84 6.52 12.40
CA ARG A 487 -6.69 7.39 12.70
C ARG A 487 -6.68 8.65 11.83
N ARG A 488 -7.26 8.58 10.61
CA ARG A 488 -7.29 9.68 9.63
C ARG A 488 -8.44 10.67 9.83
N LEU A 489 -9.39 10.35 10.72
CA LEU A 489 -10.55 11.18 10.97
C LEU A 489 -10.33 12.16 12.14
N SER A 490 -10.94 13.34 12.04
CA SER A 490 -11.01 14.32 13.11
C SER A 490 -11.86 13.81 14.27
N ASP A 491 -11.67 14.36 15.47
CA ASP A 491 -12.52 14.01 16.62
C ASP A 491 -14.00 14.34 16.38
N ALA A 492 -14.29 15.36 15.57
CA ALA A 492 -15.65 15.72 15.20
C ALA A 492 -16.29 14.63 14.31
N SER A 493 -15.56 14.16 13.30
CA SER A 493 -15.99 13.08 12.41
C SER A 493 -16.18 11.75 13.14
N LEU A 494 -15.25 11.42 14.06
CA LEU A 494 -15.33 10.23 14.90
C LEU A 494 -16.58 10.25 15.78
N ARG A 495 -16.81 11.35 16.52
CA ARG A 495 -18.01 11.53 17.35
C ARG A 495 -19.30 11.47 16.52
N TRP A 496 -19.32 12.10 15.34
CA TRP A 496 -20.48 12.06 14.45
C TRP A 496 -20.82 10.63 14.00
N SER A 497 -19.80 9.81 13.79
CA SER A 497 -19.94 8.44 13.30
C SER A 497 -20.06 7.39 14.41
N GLY A 498 -20.01 7.80 15.69
CA GLY A 498 -20.01 6.87 16.82
C GLY A 498 -18.75 6.02 16.94
N LEU A 499 -17.61 6.52 16.43
CA LEU A 499 -16.33 5.82 16.38
C LEU A 499 -15.30 6.42 17.36
N GLU A 500 -14.32 5.62 17.73
CA GLU A 500 -13.11 6.01 18.45
C GLU A 500 -11.88 5.90 17.55
N ARG A 501 -10.83 6.67 17.86
CA ARG A 501 -9.62 6.80 17.02
C ARG A 501 -8.85 5.48 16.84
N GLY A 502 -9.01 4.54 17.77
CA GLY A 502 -8.33 3.25 17.75
C GLY A 502 -9.20 2.10 17.22
N ASP A 503 -10.44 2.36 16.78
CA ASP A 503 -11.37 1.27 16.47
C ASP A 503 -10.87 0.38 15.33
N THR A 504 -10.28 0.99 14.30
CA THR A 504 -9.72 0.26 13.16
C THR A 504 -8.30 -0.24 13.40
N ALA A 505 -7.74 -0.04 14.59
CA ALA A 505 -6.46 -0.62 15.01
C ALA A 505 -6.66 -1.91 15.82
N ALA A 506 -7.92 -2.36 16.00
CA ALA A 506 -8.24 -3.64 16.61
C ALA A 506 -7.98 -4.85 15.70
N SER A 507 -7.70 -4.58 14.41
CA SER A 507 -7.10 -5.51 13.45
C SER A 507 -6.00 -4.77 12.69
N ASP A 508 -4.96 -5.49 12.29
CA ASP A 508 -3.94 -5.03 11.33
C ASP A 508 -4.49 -4.81 9.90
N HIS A 509 -5.67 -5.34 9.60
CA HIS A 509 -6.42 -5.03 8.38
C HIS A 509 -7.50 -3.96 8.63
N LEU A 510 -7.83 -3.22 7.57
CA LEU A 510 -8.83 -2.16 7.56
C LEU A 510 -10.05 -2.58 6.74
N PRO A 511 -11.28 -2.28 7.19
CA PRO A 511 -12.47 -2.65 6.45
C PRO A 511 -12.57 -1.82 5.16
N ILE A 512 -12.81 -2.52 4.06
CA ILE A 512 -13.17 -1.92 2.77
C ILE A 512 -14.69 -1.89 2.66
N VAL A 513 -15.24 -0.75 2.26
CA VAL A 513 -16.68 -0.57 2.01
C VAL A 513 -16.91 -0.19 0.55
N ILE A 514 -17.91 -0.82 -0.07
CA ILE A 514 -18.35 -0.53 -1.43
C ILE A 514 -19.88 -0.46 -1.50
N ASP A 515 -20.38 0.63 -2.10
CA ASP A 515 -21.81 0.85 -2.34
C ASP A 515 -22.13 0.53 -3.81
N LEU A 516 -22.86 -0.55 -4.03
CA LEU A 516 -23.17 -1.10 -5.35
C LEU A 516 -24.60 -0.76 -5.75
N ARG A 517 -24.77 -0.08 -6.88
CA ARG A 517 -26.09 0.23 -7.44
C ARG A 517 -26.33 -0.61 -8.70
N PRO A 518 -27.26 -1.56 -8.67
CA PRO A 518 -27.69 -2.24 -9.89
C PRO A 518 -28.25 -1.25 -10.92
N ARG A 519 -27.92 -1.45 -12.20
CA ARG A 519 -28.48 -0.73 -13.35
C ARG A 519 -29.83 -1.29 -13.79
#